data_AF-A0A5K1C8Z6-F1
#
_entry.id   AF-A0A5K1C8Z6-F1
#
_cell.length_a   1.000
_cell.length_b   1.000
_cell.length_c   1.000
_cell.angle_alpha   90.00
_cell.angle_beta   90.00
_cell.angle_gamma   90.00
#
_symmetry.space_group_name_H-M   'P 1'
#
loop_
_entity.id
_entity.type
_entity.pdbx_description
1 polymer ?
#
loop_
_entity_poly.entity_id
_entity_poly.type
_entity_poly.pdbx_seq_one_letter_code
_entity_poly.pdbx_strand_id
1 'polypeptide(L)'
;PTEEQFHGDFSLRQWVAEAFPIANLDVIDRHLLNESDTTPTERSAAMNELLVMIMEIDLSCSRVSPNERMDMKEVVVGLRRIR
;
A
#
# COMPACT_ATOMS: atom_id res chain seq x y z
N PRO A 1 5.96 -8.38 14.19
CA PRO A 1 6.98 -9.25 13.57
C PRO A 1 8.16 -9.43 14.53
N THR A 2 8.59 -10.66 14.79
CA THR A 2 9.65 -10.99 15.76
C THR A 2 10.94 -11.49 15.10
N GLU A 3 11.03 -11.47 13.78
CA GLU A 3 12.26 -11.84 13.07
C GLU A 3 13.32 -10.74 13.15
N GLU A 4 14.59 -11.14 13.04
CA GLU A 4 15.77 -10.29 13.22
C GLU A 4 15.84 -9.13 12.21
N GLN A 5 15.28 -9.32 11.00
CA GLN A 5 15.12 -8.27 9.99
C GLN A 5 14.20 -7.10 10.42
N PHE A 6 13.40 -7.31 11.47
CA PHE A 6 12.57 -6.27 12.10
C PHE A 6 13.17 -5.75 13.42
N HIS A 7 14.36 -6.23 13.79
CA HIS A 7 15.12 -5.77 14.96
C HIS A 7 16.22 -4.80 14.48
N GLY A 8 15.94 -3.51 14.54
CA GLY A 8 16.82 -2.40 14.16
C GLY A 8 16.05 -1.08 14.18
N ASP A 9 16.72 0.05 13.95
CA ASP A 9 16.12 1.41 13.96
C ASP A 9 15.03 1.62 12.89
N PHE A 10 14.77 0.62 12.05
CA PHE A 10 13.71 0.60 11.05
C PHE A 10 12.52 -0.22 11.54
N SER A 11 11.45 0.48 11.90
CA SER A 11 10.15 -0.15 12.07
C SER A 11 9.62 -0.70 10.75
N LEU A 12 8.77 -1.74 10.80
CA LEU A 12 8.04 -2.27 9.63
C LEU A 12 7.38 -1.14 8.80
N ARG A 13 6.89 -0.09 9.47
CA ARG A 13 6.31 1.09 8.82
C ARG A 13 7.32 1.87 8.00
N GLN A 14 8.53 2.11 8.52
CA GLN A 14 9.58 2.80 7.78
C GLN A 14 10.06 1.96 6.59
N TRP A 15 10.21 0.64 6.77
CA TRP A 15 10.61 -0.25 5.69
C TRP A 15 9.59 -0.23 4.53
N VAL A 16 8.30 -0.32 4.85
CA VAL A 16 7.23 -0.21 3.84
C VAL A 16 7.24 1.18 3.17
N ALA A 17 7.42 2.26 3.94
CA ALA A 17 7.45 3.62 3.40
C ALA A 17 8.63 3.86 2.44
N GLU A 18 9.82 3.30 2.72
CA GLU A 18 11.01 3.47 1.88
C GLU A 18 11.02 2.56 0.66
N ALA A 19 10.49 1.34 0.77
CA ALA A 19 10.37 0.42 -0.36
C ALA A 19 9.25 0.81 -1.34
N PHE A 20 8.41 1.77 -0.97
CA PHE A 20 7.29 2.23 -1.78
C PHE A 20 7.72 3.26 -2.84
N PRO A 21 7.26 3.16 -4.11
CA PRO A 21 6.42 2.11 -4.69
C PRO A 21 7.22 0.97 -5.37
N ILE A 22 8.55 1.00 -5.25
CA ILE A 22 9.53 0.22 -6.03
C ILE A 22 9.27 -1.30 -5.97
N ALA A 23 8.77 -1.84 -4.85
CA ALA A 23 8.60 -3.28 -4.63
C ALA A 23 7.16 -3.82 -4.71
N ASN A 24 6.17 -3.00 -5.12
CA ASN A 24 4.75 -3.39 -5.03
C ASN A 24 4.37 -4.65 -5.82
N LEU A 25 4.96 -4.85 -6.99
CA LEU A 25 4.54 -5.90 -7.94
C LEU A 25 4.82 -7.34 -7.47
N ASP A 26 5.90 -7.56 -6.72
CA ASP A 26 6.35 -8.90 -6.34
C ASP A 26 5.62 -9.46 -5.11
N VAL A 27 4.93 -8.59 -4.36
CA VAL A 27 4.26 -8.96 -3.09
C VAL A 27 2.76 -9.25 -3.30
N ILE A 28 2.19 -8.88 -4.45
CA ILE A 28 0.77 -9.09 -4.75
C ILE A 28 0.51 -10.57 -4.98
N ASP A 29 -0.45 -11.12 -4.23
CA ASP A 29 -0.92 -12.48 -4.48
C ASP A 29 -1.47 -12.58 -5.90
N ARG A 30 -0.84 -13.45 -6.70
CA ARG A 30 -1.20 -13.69 -8.10
C ARG A 30 -2.62 -14.20 -8.27
N HIS A 31 -3.20 -14.81 -7.23
CA HIS A 31 -4.59 -15.27 -7.24
C HIS A 31 -5.58 -14.10 -7.20
N LEU A 32 -5.18 -12.93 -6.67
CA LEU A 32 -5.95 -11.69 -6.71
C LEU A 32 -5.91 -11.02 -8.10
N LEU A 33 -4.95 -11.40 -8.97
CA LEU A 33 -4.78 -10.86 -10.32
C LEU A 33 -5.67 -11.56 -11.38
N ASN A 34 -6.58 -12.47 -11.02
CA ASN A 34 -7.14 -13.42 -11.99
C ASN A 34 -8.63 -13.23 -12.39
N GLU A 35 -9.25 -12.07 -12.18
CA GLU A 35 -10.72 -11.93 -12.32
C GLU A 35 -11.26 -10.97 -13.42
N SER A 36 -10.49 -10.52 -14.42
CA SER A 36 -11.04 -9.62 -15.48
C SER A 36 -10.77 -10.05 -16.92
N ASP A 37 -11.65 -9.67 -17.86
CA ASP A 37 -11.50 -9.90 -19.31
C ASP A 37 -10.47 -8.97 -19.99
N THR A 38 -9.66 -8.23 -19.22
CA THR A 38 -8.62 -7.33 -19.74
C THR A 38 -7.31 -8.06 -19.99
N THR A 39 -6.43 -7.49 -20.82
CA THR A 39 -5.11 -8.10 -21.04
C THR A 39 -4.35 -8.17 -19.70
N PRO A 40 -3.48 -9.19 -19.48
CA PRO A 40 -2.73 -9.33 -18.23
C PRO A 40 -1.93 -8.08 -17.85
N THR A 41 -1.42 -7.36 -18.86
CA THR A 41 -0.65 -6.13 -18.69
C THR A 41 -1.50 -4.96 -18.19
N GLU A 42 -2.67 -4.72 -18.81
CA GLU A 42 -3.59 -3.65 -18.40
C GLU A 42 -4.14 -3.90 -16.99
N ARG A 43 -4.42 -5.16 -16.66
CA ARG A 43 -4.88 -5.55 -15.32
C ARG A 43 -3.80 -5.29 -14.27
N SER A 44 -2.56 -5.70 -14.55
CA SER A 44 -1.42 -5.47 -13.66
C SER A 44 -1.19 -3.98 -13.40
N ALA A 45 -1.25 -3.15 -14.46
CA ALA A 45 -1.13 -1.70 -14.33
C ALA A 45 -2.24 -1.10 -13.45
N ALA A 46 -3.50 -1.45 -13.70
CA ALA A 46 -4.63 -0.94 -12.90
C ALA A 46 -4.56 -1.39 -11.43
N MET A 47 -4.14 -2.63 -11.17
CA MET A 47 -3.97 -3.12 -9.80
C MET A 47 -2.80 -2.43 -9.08
N ASN A 48 -1.71 -2.13 -9.79
CA ASN A 48 -0.61 -1.34 -9.23
C ASN A 48 -1.09 0.06 -8.83
N GLU A 49 -1.88 0.72 -9.68
CA GLU A 49 -2.45 2.03 -9.34
C GLU A 49 -3.35 1.95 -8.10
N LEU A 50 -4.20 0.92 -7.99
CA LEU A 50 -5.04 0.71 -6.81
C LEU A 50 -4.21 0.49 -5.54
N LEU A 51 -3.17 -0.34 -5.62
CA LEU A 51 -2.29 -0.63 -4.48
C LEU A 51 -1.48 0.59 -4.06
N VAL A 52 -1.00 1.38 -5.02
CA VAL A 52 -0.32 2.63 -4.74
C VAL A 52 -1.25 3.54 -3.94
N MET A 53 -2.50 3.72 -4.37
CA MET A 53 -3.47 4.53 -3.64
C MET A 53 -3.79 4.00 -2.24
N ILE A 54 -3.95 2.68 -2.08
CA ILE A 54 -4.22 2.05 -0.78
C ILE A 54 -3.04 2.25 0.16
N MET A 55 -1.81 1.98 -0.30
CA MET A 55 -0.61 2.11 0.52
C MET A 55 -0.33 3.56 0.91
N GLU A 56 -0.58 4.53 0.04
CA GLU A 56 -0.46 5.96 0.39
C GLU A 56 -1.41 6.35 1.53
N ILE A 57 -2.66 5.86 1.48
CA ILE A 57 -3.65 6.08 2.53
C ILE A 57 -3.22 5.39 3.82
N ASP A 58 -2.84 4.11 3.76
CA ASP A 58 -2.39 3.33 4.91
C ASP A 58 -1.16 3.96 5.56
N LEU A 59 -0.14 4.32 4.78
CA LEU A 59 1.06 4.99 5.28
C LEU A 59 0.71 6.29 6.01
N SER A 60 -0.17 7.09 5.43
CA SER A 60 -0.61 8.36 6.02
C SER A 60 -1.42 8.16 7.32
N CYS A 61 -2.25 7.11 7.40
CA CYS A 61 -2.97 6.74 8.63
C CYS A 61 -2.03 6.15 9.68
N SER A 62 -0.93 5.55 9.23
CA SER A 62 0.05 4.83 10.04
C SER A 62 1.20 5.73 10.53
N ARG A 63 1.05 7.05 10.55
CA ARG A 63 2.08 7.90 11.16
C ARG A 63 2.17 7.71 12.67
N VAL A 64 3.39 7.76 13.21
CA VAL A 64 3.67 7.53 14.63
C VAL A 64 2.99 8.59 15.47
N SER A 65 3.22 9.86 15.12
CA SER A 65 2.55 11.00 15.75
C SER A 65 1.08 11.06 15.35
N PRO A 66 0.13 11.12 16.31
CA PRO A 66 -1.29 11.28 16.00
C PRO A 66 -1.61 12.51 15.16
N ASN A 67 -0.90 13.62 15.40
CA ASN A 67 -1.13 14.90 14.71
C ASN A 67 -0.66 14.90 13.26
N GLU A 68 0.18 13.94 12.88
CA GLU A 68 0.67 13.82 11.51
C GLU A 68 -0.18 12.86 10.68
N ARG A 69 -1.12 12.13 11.30
CA ARG A 69 -2.02 11.21 10.60
C ARG A 69 -3.02 11.98 9.76
N MET A 70 -3.37 11.41 8.61
CA MET A 70 -4.43 11.94 7.75
C MET A 70 -5.77 12.02 8.48
N ASP A 71 -6.55 13.08 8.22
CA ASP A 71 -7.88 13.22 8.82
C ASP A 71 -8.82 12.13 8.31
N MET A 72 -9.63 11.55 9.18
CA MET A 72 -10.52 10.44 8.80
C MET A 72 -11.53 10.80 7.70
N LYS A 73 -11.88 12.08 7.55
CA LYS A 73 -12.72 12.54 6.42
C LYS A 73 -11.96 12.42 5.11
N GLU A 74 -10.67 12.76 5.10
CA GLU A 74 -9.79 12.61 3.93
C GLU A 74 -9.55 11.14 3.61
N VAL A 75 -9.38 10.29 4.62
CA VAL A 75 -9.32 8.82 4.47
C VAL A 75 -10.55 8.30 3.73
N VAL A 76 -11.75 8.70 4.16
CA VAL A 76 -13.00 8.26 3.50
C VAL A 76 -13.08 8.75 2.05
N VAL A 77 -12.61 9.96 1.76
CA VAL A 77 -12.56 10.47 0.38
C VAL A 77 -11.57 9.66 -0.46
N GLY A 78 -10.38 9.37 0.07
CA GLY A 78 -9.37 8.54 -0.61
C GLY A 78 -9.87 7.13 -0.89
N LEU A 79 -10.44 6.46 0.10
CA LEU A 79 -10.97 5.11 -0.04
C LEU A 79 -12.12 5.02 -1.05
N ARG A 80 -12.95 6.08 -1.19
CA ARG A 80 -14.01 6.13 -2.22
C ARG A 80 -13.49 6.29 -3.64
N ARG A 81 -12.23 6.73 -3.81
CA ARG A 81 -11.59 6.85 -5.13
C ARG A 81 -10.99 5.54 -5.59
N ILE A 82 -10.66 4.65 -4.66
CA ILE A 82 -10.30 3.26 -4.92
C ILE A 82 -11.61 2.53 -5.26
N ARG A 83 -11.65 1.89 -6.43
CA ARG A 83 -12.88 1.46 -7.08
C ARG A 83 -12.95 -0.04 -7.24
#